data_AF-A0A2Z5ACI8-F1
#
_entry.id   AF-A0A2Z5ACI8-F1
#
_cell.length_a   1.000
_cell.length_b   1.000
_cell.length_c   1.000
_cell.angle_alpha   90.00
_cell.angle_beta   90.00
_cell.angle_gamma   90.00
#
_symmetry.space_group_name_H-M   'P 1'
#
loop_
_entity.id
_entity.type
_entity.pdbx_description
1 polymer ?
#
loop_
_entity_poly.entity_id
_entity_poly.type
_entity_poly.pdbx_seq_one_letter_code
_entity_poly.pdbx_strand_id
1 'polypeptide(L)'
;MTLPEVLGEIAGHGRELHEAYTRYGMSRVSCSFSIMASKPVLIASATCASNQDTYRRMVALEARSSFSFQSGAWLGDIAPHLLDHKALERIRIAKEVCRIRESAEATIPRHLHYVSGWPTCIPTAHEAELLANVRLTVARSLKLDVACNTGSEVRARYAELYAAKPDQIVEAPVHLIHPAASHIAFEF
;
A
#
# COMPACT_ATOMS: atom_id res chain seq x y z
N MET A 1 1.77 24.87 -19.16
CA MET A 1 1.85 25.70 -17.96
C MET A 1 2.87 25.08 -17.00
N THR A 2 3.98 25.78 -16.72
CA THR A 2 5.06 25.33 -15.83
C THR A 2 4.80 25.76 -14.38
N LEU A 3 5.52 25.18 -13.40
CA LEU A 3 5.37 25.58 -11.99
C LEU A 3 5.66 27.09 -11.79
N PRO A 4 6.75 27.68 -12.33
CA PRO A 4 6.98 29.12 -12.24
C PRO A 4 5.84 29.96 -12.82
N GLU A 5 5.23 29.53 -13.93
CA GLU A 5 4.08 30.21 -14.53
C GLU A 5 2.87 30.21 -13.59
N VAL A 6 2.54 29.07 -12.98
CA VAL A 6 1.43 28.99 -12.02
C VAL A 6 1.68 29.87 -10.80
N LEU A 7 2.89 29.81 -10.23
CA LEU A 7 3.24 30.61 -9.05
C LEU A 7 3.23 32.11 -9.38
N GLY A 8 3.72 32.49 -10.57
CA GLY A 8 3.67 33.86 -11.06
C GLY A 8 2.24 34.37 -11.25
N GLU A 9 1.35 33.53 -11.79
CA GLU A 9 -0.07 33.87 -11.98
C GLU A 9 -0.78 34.13 -10.65
N ILE A 10 -0.55 33.30 -9.64
CA ILE A 10 -1.13 33.46 -8.29
C ILE A 10 -0.64 34.78 -7.66
N ALA A 11 0.66 35.05 -7.76
CA ALA A 11 1.25 36.27 -7.24
C ALA A 11 0.76 37.52 -7.99
N GLY A 12 0.62 37.45 -9.32
CA GLY A 12 0.10 38.52 -10.17
C GLY A 12 -1.35 38.90 -9.84
N HIS A 13 -2.13 37.97 -9.29
CA HIS A 13 -3.47 38.19 -8.77
C HIS A 13 -3.51 38.67 -7.30
N GLY A 14 -2.35 39.00 -6.71
CA GLY A 14 -2.26 39.48 -5.32
C GLY A 14 -2.62 38.43 -4.27
N ARG A 15 -2.56 37.14 -4.60
CA ARG A 15 -2.85 36.05 -3.67
C ARG A 15 -1.56 35.54 -3.03
N GLU A 16 -1.64 35.22 -1.74
CA GLU A 16 -0.53 34.59 -1.04
C GLU A 16 -0.31 33.16 -1.53
N LEU A 17 0.96 32.81 -1.73
CA LEU A 17 1.35 31.44 -2.04
C LEU A 17 1.26 30.57 -0.79
N HIS A 18 0.80 29.34 -0.96
CA HIS A 18 0.73 28.35 0.13
C HIS A 18 2.10 28.15 0.80
N GLU A 19 2.13 27.98 2.12
CA GLU A 19 3.36 27.80 2.90
C GLU A 19 4.25 26.62 2.44
N ALA A 20 3.66 25.67 1.71
CA ALA A 20 4.39 24.55 1.14
C ALA A 20 5.46 25.05 0.15
N TYR A 21 5.13 26.07 -0.64
CA TYR A 21 6.05 26.68 -1.60
C TYR A 21 7.02 27.64 -0.91
N THR A 22 6.51 28.49 -0.01
CA THR A 22 7.28 29.62 0.54
C THR A 22 8.14 29.27 1.75
N ARG A 23 7.67 28.36 2.61
CA ARG A 23 8.35 27.99 3.86
C ARG A 23 9.08 26.65 3.75
N TYR A 24 8.48 25.68 3.07
CA TYR A 24 8.99 24.31 3.03
C TYR A 24 9.67 23.94 1.71
N GLY A 25 9.66 24.82 0.70
CA GLY A 25 10.35 24.61 -0.57
C GLY A 25 9.82 23.43 -1.39
N MET A 26 8.55 23.05 -1.18
CA MET A 26 7.92 21.96 -1.92
C MET A 26 7.58 22.40 -3.35
N SER A 27 7.64 21.47 -4.29
CA SER A 27 7.22 21.69 -5.68
C SER A 27 5.72 21.46 -5.92
N ARG A 28 4.98 20.99 -4.92
CA ARG A 28 3.54 20.72 -4.97
C ARG A 28 2.90 20.84 -3.58
N VAL A 29 1.62 21.19 -3.55
CA VAL A 29 0.75 21.07 -2.37
C VAL A 29 -0.06 19.78 -2.49
N SER A 30 -0.04 18.93 -1.46
CA SER A 30 -0.90 17.75 -1.36
C SER A 30 -0.96 17.23 0.07
N CYS A 31 -1.62 16.08 0.30
CA CYS A 31 -1.57 15.38 1.58
C CYS A 31 -0.13 15.20 2.08
N SER A 32 0.07 15.37 3.38
CA SER A 32 1.35 15.11 4.06
C SER A 32 1.81 13.69 3.78
N PHE A 33 3.07 13.52 3.37
CA PHE A 33 3.65 12.21 3.01
C PHE A 33 2.88 11.42 1.95
N SER A 34 2.29 12.12 0.97
CA SER A 34 1.62 11.49 -0.17
C SER A 34 2.47 10.39 -0.80
N ILE A 35 1.84 9.27 -1.09
CA ILE A 35 2.48 8.14 -1.78
C ILE A 35 3.08 8.53 -3.14
N MET A 36 2.54 9.55 -3.79
CA MET A 36 3.02 10.06 -5.08
C MET A 36 4.10 11.15 -4.92
N ALA A 37 4.49 11.51 -3.70
CA ALA A 37 5.48 12.55 -3.47
C ALA A 37 6.90 12.06 -3.80
N SER A 38 7.72 12.95 -4.34
CA SER A 38 9.15 12.66 -4.51
C SER A 38 9.86 12.67 -3.14
N LYS A 39 11.02 12.02 -3.06
CA LYS A 39 11.83 12.01 -1.84
C LYS A 39 12.12 13.42 -1.29
N PRO A 40 12.49 14.44 -2.10
CA PRO A 40 12.66 15.81 -1.60
C PRO A 40 11.38 16.39 -0.95
N VAL A 41 10.21 16.12 -1.53
CA VAL A 41 8.92 16.58 -0.97
C VAL A 41 8.63 15.86 0.36
N LEU A 42 8.95 14.57 0.47
CA LEU A 42 8.80 13.84 1.74
C LEU A 42 9.71 14.39 2.85
N ILE A 43 10.97 14.72 2.51
CA ILE A 43 11.92 15.35 3.44
C ILE A 43 11.39 16.71 3.89
N ALA A 44 10.97 17.56 2.95
CA ALA A 44 10.35 18.85 3.27
C ALA A 44 9.07 18.69 4.12
N SER A 45 8.26 17.66 3.86
CA SER A 45 7.05 17.38 4.64
C SER A 45 7.39 17.03 6.08
N ALA A 46 8.52 16.38 6.34
CA ALA A 46 8.96 16.01 7.68
C ALA A 46 9.50 17.20 8.52
N THR A 47 9.97 18.27 7.87
CA THR A 47 10.42 19.49 8.59
C THR A 47 9.25 20.33 9.10
N CYS A 48 8.05 20.14 8.54
CA CYS A 48 6.84 20.76 9.05
C CYS A 48 6.38 20.10 10.35
N ALA A 49 6.46 20.85 11.46
CA ALA A 49 6.14 20.33 12.80
C ALA A 49 4.74 19.72 12.91
N SER A 50 3.73 20.32 12.27
CA SER A 50 2.35 19.82 12.26
C SER A 50 2.19 18.49 11.51
N ASN A 51 3.14 18.12 10.65
CA ASN A 51 3.13 16.83 9.96
C ASN A 51 3.78 15.70 10.76
N GLN A 52 4.59 16.00 11.78
CA GLN A 52 5.44 14.97 12.41
C GLN A 52 4.66 13.86 13.12
N ASP A 53 3.47 14.15 13.65
CA ASP A 53 2.61 13.10 14.22
C ASP A 53 2.05 12.19 13.14
N THR A 54 1.65 12.75 11.99
CA THR A 54 1.26 11.97 10.81
C THR A 54 2.42 11.12 10.31
N TYR A 55 3.66 11.65 10.30
CA TYR A 55 4.86 10.89 9.95
C TYR A 55 4.99 9.64 10.81
N ARG A 56 4.97 9.80 12.14
CA ARG A 56 5.12 8.69 13.09
C ARG A 56 4.00 7.66 12.95
N ARG A 57 2.75 8.10 12.75
CA ARG A 57 1.60 7.22 12.53
C ARG A 57 1.75 6.42 11.23
N MET A 58 2.15 7.06 10.14
CA MET A 58 2.36 6.40 8.87
C MET A 58 3.53 5.41 8.91
N VAL A 59 4.65 5.78 9.53
CA VAL A 59 5.77 4.85 9.77
C VAL A 59 5.32 3.65 10.62
N ALA A 60 4.47 3.86 11.63
CA ALA A 60 3.92 2.77 12.42
C ALA A 60 3.00 1.84 11.59
N LEU A 61 2.22 2.38 10.64
CA LEU A 61 1.43 1.59 9.70
C LEU A 61 2.33 0.78 8.76
N GLU A 62 3.36 1.40 8.19
CA GLU A 62 4.36 0.76 7.33
C GLU A 62 5.06 -0.41 8.05
N ALA A 63 5.44 -0.18 9.32
CA ALA A 63 6.06 -1.21 10.15
C ALA A 63 5.11 -2.37 10.48
N ARG A 64 3.82 -2.08 10.69
CA ARG A 64 2.80 -3.10 11.01
C ARG A 64 2.41 -3.92 9.79
N SER A 65 2.35 -3.31 8.61
CA SER A 65 1.97 -4.00 7.38
C SER A 65 3.13 -4.83 6.80
N SER A 66 4.38 -4.43 7.04
CA SER A 66 5.57 -4.92 6.31
C SER A 66 5.55 -4.61 4.79
N PHE A 67 4.75 -3.62 4.39
CA PHE A 67 4.74 -3.08 3.02
C PHE A 67 5.27 -1.67 3.09
N SER A 68 6.33 -1.38 2.31
CA SER A 68 6.71 0.01 2.07
C SER A 68 5.59 0.69 1.30
N PHE A 69 5.28 1.94 1.64
CA PHE A 69 4.25 2.65 0.88
C PHE A 69 4.76 2.90 -0.53
N GLN A 70 5.98 3.44 -0.69
CA GLN A 70 6.62 3.54 -2.00
C GLN A 70 7.44 2.29 -2.26
N SER A 71 7.27 1.67 -3.44
CA SER A 71 8.01 0.45 -3.81
C SER A 71 9.52 0.66 -3.64
N GLY A 72 10.14 -0.10 -2.74
CA GLY A 72 11.58 -0.03 -2.45
C GLY A 72 12.04 1.19 -1.64
N ALA A 73 11.14 2.06 -1.19
CA ALA A 73 11.46 3.25 -0.40
C ALA A 73 10.57 3.34 0.85
N TRP A 74 11.17 3.12 2.02
CA TRP A 74 10.46 3.16 3.30
C TRP A 74 10.35 4.57 3.81
N LEU A 75 9.16 4.98 4.22
CA LEU A 75 8.93 6.27 4.86
C LEU A 75 9.76 6.42 6.15
N GLY A 76 9.98 5.31 6.87
CA GLY A 76 10.84 5.27 8.05
C GLY A 76 12.27 5.78 7.80
N ASP A 77 12.75 5.77 6.55
CA ASP A 77 14.09 6.23 6.18
C ASP A 77 14.16 7.72 5.85
N ILE A 78 13.02 8.41 5.72
CA ILE A 78 12.97 9.82 5.32
C ILE A 78 13.46 10.75 6.44
N ALA A 79 13.03 10.51 7.67
CA ALA A 79 13.37 11.33 8.83
C ALA A 79 13.53 10.45 10.09
N PRO A 80 14.51 9.53 10.11
CA PRO A 80 14.68 8.57 11.21
C PRO A 80 14.94 9.24 12.56
N HIS A 81 15.46 10.47 12.58
CA HIS A 81 15.67 11.27 13.78
C HIS A 81 14.37 11.69 14.49
N LEU A 82 13.20 11.57 13.82
CA LEU A 82 11.88 11.84 14.42
C LEU A 82 11.26 10.60 15.09
N LEU A 83 11.92 9.45 14.98
CA LEU A 83 11.48 8.16 15.47
C LEU A 83 12.20 7.79 16.77
N ASP A 84 11.49 7.18 17.70
CA ASP A 84 12.12 6.58 18.87
C ASP A 84 12.80 5.25 18.53
N HIS A 85 13.64 4.74 19.44
CA HIS A 85 14.35 3.48 19.24
C HIS A 85 13.39 2.31 18.96
N LYS A 86 12.21 2.30 19.58
CA LYS A 86 11.21 1.25 19.36
C LYS A 86 10.64 1.30 17.94
N ALA A 87 10.38 2.47 17.38
CA ALA A 87 9.91 2.65 16.02
C ALA A 87 10.98 2.25 14.99
N LEU A 88 12.23 2.65 15.23
CA LEU A 88 13.37 2.24 14.38
C LEU A 88 13.51 0.72 14.34
N GLU A 89 13.41 0.05 15.50
CA GLU A 89 13.48 -1.40 15.57
C GLU A 89 12.29 -2.07 14.87
N ARG A 90 11.06 -1.54 15.03
CA ARG A 90 9.89 -2.05 14.30
C ARG A 90 10.06 -1.96 12.79
N ILE A 91 10.62 -0.86 12.27
CA ILE A 91 10.89 -0.70 10.83
C ILE A 91 11.97 -1.69 10.37
N ARG A 92 13.03 -1.88 11.16
CA ARG A 92 14.08 -2.86 10.86
C ARG A 92 13.49 -4.28 10.73
N ILE A 93 12.65 -4.68 11.68
CA ILE A 93 11.95 -5.97 11.64
C ILE A 93 10.99 -6.04 10.44
N ALA A 94 10.23 -4.98 10.18
CA ALA A 94 9.28 -4.94 9.06
C ALA A 94 9.97 -5.13 7.70
N LYS A 95 11.16 -4.54 7.52
CA LYS A 95 12.00 -4.73 6.34
C LYS A 95 12.46 -6.18 6.17
N GLU A 96 12.75 -6.88 7.26
CA GLU A 96 13.08 -8.31 7.24
C GLU A 96 11.88 -9.15 6.79
N VAL A 97 10.72 -8.89 7.41
CA VAL A 97 9.45 -9.56 7.06
C VAL A 97 9.09 -9.32 5.59
N CYS A 98 9.27 -8.09 5.10
CA CYS A 98 9.07 -7.73 3.69
C CYS A 98 9.94 -8.60 2.77
N ARG A 99 11.24 -8.73 3.07
CA ARG A 99 12.16 -9.55 2.26
C ARG A 99 11.78 -11.04 2.26
N ILE A 100 11.37 -11.60 3.39
CA ILE A 100 10.89 -12.99 3.49
C ILE A 100 9.65 -13.17 2.61
N ARG A 101 8.69 -12.26 2.72
CA ARG A 101 7.44 -12.28 1.95
C ARG A 101 7.70 -12.18 0.46
N GLU A 102 8.45 -11.18 0.01
CA GLU A 102 8.82 -11.00 -1.40
C GLU A 102 9.55 -12.23 -1.97
N SER A 103 10.46 -12.83 -1.20
CA SER A 103 11.17 -14.04 -1.62
C SER A 103 10.23 -15.23 -1.79
N ALA A 104 9.27 -15.41 -0.89
CA ALA A 104 8.28 -16.47 -0.99
C ALA A 104 7.33 -16.24 -2.18
N GLU A 105 6.80 -15.02 -2.31
CA GLU A 105 5.90 -14.62 -3.40
C GLU A 105 6.56 -14.73 -4.79
N ALA A 106 7.87 -14.48 -4.89
CA ALA A 106 8.63 -14.61 -6.13
C ALA A 106 8.70 -16.05 -6.68
N THR A 107 8.43 -17.06 -5.84
CA THR A 107 8.38 -18.47 -6.27
C THR A 107 7.09 -18.83 -7.01
N ILE A 108 6.05 -18.00 -6.89
CA ILE A 108 4.74 -18.29 -7.51
C ILE A 108 4.85 -18.16 -9.03
N PRO A 109 4.49 -19.20 -9.81
CA PRO A 109 4.44 -19.15 -11.26
C PRO A 109 3.53 -18.02 -11.77
N ARG A 110 3.97 -17.32 -12.82
CA ARG A 110 3.27 -16.16 -13.39
C ARG A 110 1.81 -16.43 -13.74
N HIS A 111 1.48 -17.62 -14.23
CA HIS A 111 0.10 -17.96 -14.61
C HIS A 111 -0.84 -18.13 -13.40
N LEU A 112 -0.30 -18.22 -12.18
CA LEU A 112 -1.03 -18.27 -10.92
C LEU A 112 -1.04 -16.92 -10.19
N HIS A 113 -0.39 -15.89 -10.75
CA HIS A 113 -0.47 -14.54 -10.20
C HIS A 113 -1.91 -14.07 -10.22
N TYR A 114 -2.28 -13.32 -9.19
CA TYR A 114 -3.61 -12.75 -9.09
C TYR A 114 -3.88 -11.83 -10.30
N VAL A 115 -5.00 -12.09 -10.97
CA VAL A 115 -5.60 -11.21 -11.97
C VAL A 115 -6.97 -10.82 -11.44
N SER A 116 -7.38 -9.57 -11.64
CA SER A 116 -8.67 -9.08 -11.16
C SER A 116 -9.82 -9.99 -11.63
N GLY A 117 -10.70 -10.36 -10.70
CA GLY A 117 -11.83 -11.24 -10.96
C GLY A 117 -11.60 -12.68 -10.49
N TRP A 118 -11.93 -13.65 -11.34
CA TRP A 118 -11.91 -15.08 -11.02
C TRP A 118 -10.59 -15.75 -11.42
N PRO A 119 -10.18 -16.84 -10.75
CA PRO A 119 -9.03 -17.62 -11.18
C PRO A 119 -9.12 -18.03 -12.65
N THR A 120 -8.01 -17.93 -13.37
CA THR A 120 -7.92 -18.26 -14.80
C THR A 120 -7.74 -19.76 -15.05
N CYS A 121 -7.27 -20.50 -14.05
CA CYS A 121 -7.09 -21.94 -14.06
C CYS A 121 -7.21 -22.51 -12.64
N ILE A 122 -7.33 -23.83 -12.55
CA ILE A 122 -7.17 -24.58 -11.29
C ILE A 122 -5.71 -25.07 -11.24
N PRO A 123 -4.95 -24.80 -10.17
CA PRO A 123 -3.57 -25.23 -10.05
C PRO A 123 -3.46 -26.76 -10.03
N THR A 124 -2.31 -27.28 -10.47
CA THR A 124 -1.93 -28.68 -10.24
C THR A 124 -1.77 -28.96 -8.74
N ALA A 125 -1.70 -30.23 -8.36
CA ALA A 125 -1.47 -30.60 -6.96
C ALA A 125 -0.14 -30.03 -6.43
N HIS A 126 0.92 -30.06 -7.24
CA HIS A 126 2.22 -29.51 -6.88
C HIS A 126 2.18 -27.98 -6.72
N GLU A 127 1.54 -27.27 -7.65
CA GLU A 127 1.38 -25.81 -7.56
C GLU A 127 0.51 -25.39 -6.38
N ALA A 128 -0.54 -26.14 -6.07
CA ALA A 128 -1.38 -25.86 -4.91
C ALA A 128 -0.60 -26.03 -3.60
N GLU A 129 0.27 -27.03 -3.51
CA GLU A 129 1.16 -27.21 -2.36
C GLU A 129 2.19 -26.08 -2.26
N LEU A 130 2.77 -25.65 -3.39
CA LEU A 130 3.63 -24.46 -3.44
C LEU A 130 2.89 -23.21 -2.92
N LEU A 131 1.67 -22.96 -3.41
CA LEU A 131 0.84 -21.83 -2.97
C LEU A 131 0.51 -21.89 -1.48
N ALA A 132 0.18 -23.07 -0.95
CA ALA A 132 -0.05 -23.27 0.48
C ALA A 132 1.20 -22.93 1.31
N ASN A 133 2.38 -23.39 0.88
CA ASN A 133 3.65 -23.11 1.56
C ASN A 133 4.01 -21.62 1.53
N VAL A 134 3.82 -20.94 0.39
CA VAL A 134 4.01 -19.48 0.29
C VAL A 134 3.07 -18.75 1.25
N ARG A 135 1.78 -19.11 1.22
CA ARG A 135 0.74 -18.51 2.06
C ARG A 135 1.04 -18.68 3.56
N LEU A 136 1.46 -19.87 3.98
CA LEU A 136 1.89 -20.13 5.36
C LEU A 136 3.15 -19.37 5.74
N THR A 137 4.12 -19.23 4.83
CA THR A 137 5.34 -18.45 5.07
C THR A 137 4.98 -16.99 5.36
N VAL A 138 4.17 -16.38 4.50
CA VAL A 138 3.71 -15.00 4.67
C VAL A 138 2.89 -14.83 5.95
N ALA A 139 1.95 -15.74 6.21
CA ALA A 139 1.10 -15.71 7.39
C ALA A 139 1.91 -15.80 8.69
N ARG A 140 2.89 -16.71 8.77
CA ARG A 140 3.77 -16.84 9.94
C ARG A 140 4.61 -15.59 10.17
N SER A 141 5.18 -15.01 9.11
CA SER A 141 5.99 -13.80 9.21
C SER A 141 5.18 -12.58 9.69
N LEU A 142 3.89 -12.53 9.32
CA LEU A 142 2.95 -11.48 9.74
C LEU A 142 2.13 -11.82 10.99
N LYS A 143 2.29 -13.03 11.54
CA LYS A 143 1.47 -13.56 12.65
C LYS A 143 -0.04 -13.48 12.37
N LEU A 144 -0.42 -13.87 11.16
CA LEU A 144 -1.80 -13.93 10.72
C LEU A 144 -2.32 -15.37 10.81
N ASP A 145 -3.56 -15.50 11.27
CA ASP A 145 -4.30 -16.76 11.16
C ASP A 145 -4.95 -16.82 9.78
N VAL A 146 -4.61 -17.86 9.01
CA VAL A 146 -5.10 -18.05 7.65
C VAL A 146 -5.74 -19.43 7.48
N ALA A 147 -6.76 -19.49 6.63
CA ALA A 147 -7.35 -20.74 6.14
C ALA A 147 -6.63 -21.22 4.85
N CYS A 148 -6.95 -22.45 4.41
CA CYS A 148 -6.33 -23.12 3.26
C CYS A 148 -4.83 -23.30 3.45
N ASN A 149 -4.47 -24.19 4.38
CA ASN A 149 -3.12 -24.39 4.87
C ASN A 149 -2.42 -25.58 4.21
N THR A 150 -3.14 -26.31 3.37
CA THR A 150 -2.64 -27.47 2.61
C THR A 150 -2.90 -27.29 1.13
N GLY A 151 -2.11 -27.96 0.28
CA GLY A 151 -2.33 -27.92 -1.16
C GLY A 151 -3.72 -28.43 -1.58
N SER A 152 -4.28 -29.41 -0.87
CA SER A 152 -5.63 -29.92 -1.14
C SER A 152 -6.72 -28.87 -0.87
N GLU A 153 -6.65 -28.17 0.26
CA GLU A 153 -7.59 -27.09 0.60
C GLU A 153 -7.46 -25.91 -0.37
N VAL A 154 -6.23 -25.51 -0.70
CA VAL A 154 -5.99 -24.44 -1.70
C VAL A 154 -6.61 -24.82 -3.03
N ARG A 155 -6.37 -26.05 -3.51
CA ARG A 155 -6.90 -26.51 -4.79
C ARG A 155 -8.43 -26.62 -4.78
N ALA A 156 -9.01 -27.11 -3.69
CA ALA A 156 -10.47 -27.15 -3.50
C ALA A 156 -11.06 -25.73 -3.56
N ARG A 157 -10.43 -24.76 -2.90
CA ARG A 157 -10.86 -23.36 -2.94
C ARG A 157 -10.78 -22.76 -4.34
N TYR A 158 -9.72 -23.06 -5.10
CA TYR A 158 -9.63 -22.66 -6.51
C TYR A 158 -10.75 -23.28 -7.35
N ALA A 159 -11.08 -24.55 -7.12
CA ALA A 159 -12.17 -25.22 -7.85
C ALA A 159 -13.54 -24.61 -7.54
N GLU A 160 -13.83 -24.28 -6.27
CA GLU A 160 -15.03 -23.55 -5.86
C GLU A 160 -15.14 -22.20 -6.58
N LEU A 161 -14.05 -21.42 -6.57
CA LEU A 161 -14.01 -20.13 -7.24
C LEU A 161 -14.17 -20.28 -8.75
N TYR A 162 -13.51 -21.27 -9.36
CA TYR A 162 -13.61 -21.52 -10.79
C TYR A 162 -15.02 -21.93 -11.21
N ALA A 163 -15.72 -22.73 -10.40
CA ALA A 163 -17.09 -23.15 -10.64
C ALA A 163 -18.12 -22.03 -10.40
N ALA A 164 -17.84 -21.12 -9.46
CA ALA A 164 -18.69 -19.95 -9.19
C ALA A 164 -18.47 -18.81 -10.21
N LYS A 165 -17.49 -18.95 -11.11
CA LYS A 165 -17.24 -17.99 -12.19
C LYS A 165 -18.51 -17.86 -13.05
N PRO A 166 -19.11 -16.67 -13.17
CA PRO A 166 -20.26 -16.47 -14.03
C PRO A 166 -19.85 -16.65 -15.50
N ASP A 167 -20.71 -17.32 -16.28
CA ASP A 167 -20.49 -17.60 -17.71
C ASP A 167 -20.41 -16.33 -18.58
N GLN A 168 -20.78 -15.18 -18.04
CA GLN A 168 -20.67 -13.87 -18.68
C GLN A 168 -20.18 -12.84 -17.68
N ILE A 169 -19.18 -12.05 -18.09
CA ILE A 169 -19.04 -10.69 -17.56
C ILE A 169 -20.28 -9.97 -18.04
N VAL A 170 -21.32 -9.91 -17.22
CA VAL A 170 -22.35 -8.89 -17.40
C VAL A 170 -21.59 -7.58 -17.22
N GLU A 171 -21.37 -6.84 -18.31
CA GLU A 171 -21.03 -5.43 -18.20
C GLU A 171 -22.14 -4.81 -17.34
N ALA A 172 -21.84 -4.56 -16.06
CA ALA A 172 -22.74 -3.77 -15.25
C ALA A 172 -22.86 -2.41 -15.95
N PRO A 173 -24.07 -1.96 -16.34
CA PRO A 173 -24.23 -0.64 -16.91
C PRO A 173 -23.67 0.37 -15.89
N VAL A 174 -22.80 1.26 -16.36
CA VAL A 174 -22.09 2.28 -15.58
C VAL A 174 -23.02 3.22 -14.78
N HIS A 175 -24.35 3.09 -14.95
CA HIS A 175 -25.37 3.97 -14.36
C HIS A 175 -25.96 3.49 -13.02
N LEU A 176 -25.48 2.41 -12.40
CA LEU A 176 -25.87 2.02 -11.03
C LEU A 176 -24.90 2.47 -9.92
N ILE A 177 -24.10 3.51 -10.17
CA ILE A 177 -23.47 4.27 -9.09
C ILE A 177 -24.38 5.46 -8.74
N HIS A 178 -25.27 5.26 -7.77
CA HIS A 178 -25.98 6.34 -7.06
C HIS A 178 -25.78 6.10 -5.53
N PRO A 179 -25.93 7.10 -4.63
CA PRO A 179 -24.86 7.81 -3.95
C PRO A 179 -25.35 8.15 -2.52
N ALA A 180 -25.52 7.19 -1.62
CA ALA A 180 -26.01 7.52 -0.27
C ALA A 180 -25.72 6.39 0.72
N ALA A 181 -25.00 6.77 1.78
CA ALA A 181 -24.78 6.13 3.09
C ALA A 181 -23.30 6.34 3.45
N SER A 182 -22.80 7.55 3.74
CA SER A 182 -23.10 8.31 4.97
C SER A 182 -23.30 7.43 6.20
N HIS A 183 -22.37 7.57 7.14
CA HIS A 183 -22.27 6.94 8.47
C HIS A 183 -21.49 5.61 8.55
N ILE A 184 -20.16 5.73 8.50
CA ILE A 184 -19.29 4.89 9.33
C ILE A 184 -18.52 5.84 10.24
N ALA A 185 -18.96 5.92 11.49
CA ALA A 185 -18.18 6.55 12.55
C ALA A 185 -17.01 5.62 12.89
N PHE A 186 -15.79 6.09 12.67
CA PHE A 186 -14.60 5.51 13.30
C PHE A 186 -14.32 6.35 14.55
N GLU A 187 -14.64 5.81 15.71
CA GLU A 187 -14.11 6.31 16.98
C GLU A 187 -12.65 5.83 17.12
N PHE A 188 -11.77 6.76 17.48
CA PHE A 188 -10.33 6.57 17.68
C PHE A 188 -10.00 6.10 19.09
#